data_AF-L8N5C6-F1
#
_entry.id   AF-L8N5C6-F1
#
_cell.length_a   1.000
_cell.length_b   1.000
_cell.length_c   1.000
_cell.angle_alpha   90.00
_cell.angle_beta   90.00
_cell.angle_gamma   90.00
#
_symmetry.space_group_name_H-M   'P 1'
#
loop_
_entity.id
_entity.type
_entity.pdbx_description
1 polymer ?
#
loop_
_entity_poly.entity_id
_entity_poly.type
_entity_poly.pdbx_seq_one_letter_code
_entity_poly.pdbx_strand_id
1 'polypeptide(L)'
;MKLLLKLIGTILKLGIYACIFLTPVLGVWIASSLAAFSNRSTLLSVIAGVFLFPVLPLLWELWSSYKRRKLGKSGEQTLTWGDRLTIRTLVINLVAIVALLAWQPSNSFIALSTRGDWMLEGMKGDAVEVTRQSLFKIAGGLEGLYNAFNKNPFEKYDDGSNKIKPEPQTDRVARNPFEELPKPVNRNLTNDKSQPTTDQVKPSTDKPQPVTSKPQPNNNNSQPIANKPQQPNNNNSQPIANKTQPVKDNSQQIATKLIKNEWAWDGQGLHPAIANMPANVETSIESVAQYIVSKEIDPVLRVKALHDYVADRVAYDAESYFAGVYPPQDAETVFRTRKSVCAGYAKLLEALGKAAGVEIVYVTGKSRFQVSELSGQGHAWNGVKVNGQWYLIDPTWDSGYVSREKGFTKNYRTEYLMPPPEVIGITHFPKDPAWQLRANPINQGEFLRQPMMRPKFFADGLSLISPQRSQVDTNSDAVISLANPQKRWILASYRPKGSSGSQNCGQPIQDSQISCPLPSSGSYEVSLFSSTENRGNFNYVGKLEFNKT
;
A
#
# COMPACT_ATOMS: atom_id res chain seq x y z
N MET A 1 12.00 -22.28 50.85
CA MET A 1 12.25 -20.81 50.86
C MET A 1 13.66 -20.42 50.43
N LYS A 2 14.74 -20.63 51.22
CA LYS A 2 16.10 -20.11 50.90
C LYS A 2 16.65 -20.48 49.50
N LEU A 3 16.42 -21.71 49.00
CA LEU A 3 16.80 -22.08 47.62
C LEU A 3 16.05 -21.27 46.55
N LEU A 4 14.74 -21.05 46.73
CA LEU A 4 13.91 -20.30 45.79
C LEU A 4 14.37 -18.84 45.68
N LEU A 5 14.69 -18.20 46.80
CA LEU A 5 15.27 -16.85 46.82
C LEU A 5 16.65 -16.79 46.15
N LYS A 6 17.50 -17.81 46.32
CA LYS A 6 18.77 -17.91 45.56
C LYS A 6 18.52 -18.08 44.06
N LEU A 7 17.58 -18.93 43.66
CA LEU A 7 17.22 -19.16 42.25
C LEU A 7 16.69 -17.88 41.59
N ILE A 8 15.75 -17.19 42.24
CA ILE A 8 15.22 -15.88 41.80
C ILE A 8 16.35 -14.86 41.68
N GLY A 9 17.24 -14.77 42.68
CA GLY A 9 18.40 -13.87 42.65
C GLY A 9 19.39 -14.18 41.51
N THR A 10 19.60 -15.46 41.18
CA THR A 10 20.45 -15.88 40.05
C THR A 10 19.77 -15.55 38.71
N ILE A 11 18.48 -15.84 38.55
CA ILE A 11 17.69 -15.50 37.35
C ILE A 11 17.68 -13.98 37.14
N LEU A 12 17.48 -13.19 38.20
CA LEU A 12 17.51 -11.74 38.13
C LEU A 12 18.89 -11.22 37.70
N LYS A 13 19.99 -11.76 38.23
CA LYS A 13 21.35 -11.42 37.79
C LYS A 13 21.60 -11.78 36.33
N LEU A 14 21.18 -12.97 35.89
CA LEU A 14 21.31 -13.40 34.49
C LEU A 14 20.49 -12.51 33.54
N GLY A 15 19.27 -12.13 33.93
CA GLY A 15 18.44 -11.20 33.18
C GLY A 15 19.06 -9.79 33.09
N ILE A 16 19.62 -9.30 34.19
CA ILE A 16 20.38 -8.03 34.20
C ILE A 16 21.57 -8.12 33.24
N TYR A 17 22.41 -9.16 33.32
CA TYR A 17 23.55 -9.35 32.40
C TYR A 17 23.10 -9.46 30.94
N ALA A 18 22.02 -10.18 30.65
CA ALA A 18 21.43 -10.25 29.31
C ALA A 18 21.06 -8.84 28.81
N CYS A 19 20.36 -8.03 29.60
CA CYS A 19 20.06 -6.63 29.26
C CYS A 19 21.32 -5.79 29.00
N ILE A 20 22.38 -5.96 29.80
CA ILE A 20 23.65 -5.22 29.61
C ILE A 20 24.30 -5.54 28.26
N PHE A 21 24.28 -6.80 27.80
CA PHE A 21 24.83 -7.17 26.50
C PHE A 21 23.87 -6.90 25.32
N LEU A 22 22.56 -7.00 25.53
CA LEU A 22 21.55 -6.74 24.50
C LEU A 22 21.35 -5.24 24.21
N THR A 23 21.54 -4.36 25.20
CA THR A 23 21.30 -2.91 25.02
C THR A 23 22.24 -2.28 23.97
N PRO A 24 23.56 -2.52 23.97
CA PRO A 24 24.43 -2.07 22.88
C PRO A 24 24.04 -2.63 21.51
N VAL A 25 23.71 -3.93 21.44
CA VAL A 25 23.30 -4.59 20.17
C VAL A 25 22.01 -3.96 19.63
N LEU A 26 21.03 -3.72 20.49
CA LEU A 26 19.78 -3.02 20.14
C LEU A 26 20.04 -1.58 19.68
N GLY A 27 20.94 -0.84 20.34
CA GLY A 27 21.31 0.52 19.94
C GLY A 27 21.95 0.58 18.56
N VAL A 28 22.88 -0.34 18.26
CA VAL A 28 23.49 -0.48 16.93
C VAL A 28 22.46 -0.92 15.89
N TRP A 29 21.57 -1.84 16.24
CA TRP A 29 20.53 -2.32 15.33
C TRP A 29 19.55 -1.20 14.96
N ILE A 30 19.07 -0.40 15.92
CA ILE A 30 18.24 0.80 15.67
C ILE A 30 19.00 1.79 14.78
N ALA A 31 20.22 2.18 15.16
CA ALA A 31 20.98 3.21 14.46
C ALA A 31 21.41 2.79 13.04
N SER A 32 21.70 1.50 12.81
CA SER A 32 22.05 0.98 11.49
C SER A 32 20.81 0.76 10.60
N SER A 33 19.69 0.30 11.16
CA SER A 33 18.42 0.19 10.41
C SER A 33 17.91 1.57 9.98
N LEU A 34 18.02 2.58 10.84
CA LEU A 34 17.68 3.97 10.51
C LEU A 34 18.61 4.54 9.42
N ALA A 35 19.89 4.18 9.42
CA ALA A 35 20.82 4.53 8.35
C ALA A 35 20.42 3.85 7.02
N ALA A 36 20.15 2.54 7.01
CA ALA A 36 19.70 1.81 5.83
C ALA A 36 18.37 2.35 5.25
N PHE A 37 17.38 2.61 6.10
CA PHE A 37 16.11 3.26 5.72
C PHE A 37 16.27 4.67 5.15
N SER A 38 17.37 5.35 5.50
CA SER A 38 17.72 6.69 5.00
C SER A 38 18.72 6.65 3.84
N ASN A 39 19.09 5.47 3.34
CA ASN A 39 20.20 5.24 2.40
C ASN A 39 21.51 5.95 2.81
N ARG A 40 21.92 5.74 4.06
CA ARG A 40 23.16 6.24 4.66
C ARG A 40 24.04 5.07 5.07
N SER A 41 25.35 5.30 5.10
CA SER A 41 26.34 4.29 5.49
C SER A 41 26.05 3.71 6.88
N THR A 42 25.67 2.43 6.93
CA THR A 42 25.41 1.69 8.17
C THR A 42 26.67 1.50 9.00
N LEU A 43 27.85 1.52 8.36
CA LEU A 43 29.16 1.44 9.00
C LEU A 43 29.37 2.55 10.04
N LEU A 44 28.88 3.76 9.81
CA LEU A 44 28.99 4.85 10.79
C LEU A 44 28.19 4.53 12.07
N SER A 45 27.02 3.92 11.94
CA SER A 45 26.20 3.46 13.07
C SER A 45 26.87 2.30 13.82
N VAL A 46 27.58 1.41 13.12
CA VAL A 46 28.38 0.33 13.74
C VAL A 46 29.60 0.89 14.49
N ILE A 47 30.33 1.85 13.90
CA ILE A 47 31.46 2.54 14.55
C ILE A 47 31.00 3.31 15.79
N ALA A 48 29.90 4.05 15.71
CA ALA A 48 29.27 4.69 16.86
C ALA A 48 28.87 3.67 17.94
N GLY A 49 28.42 2.48 17.53
CA GLY A 49 28.22 1.31 18.38
C GLY A 49 29.46 0.92 19.18
N VAL A 50 30.55 0.61 18.47
CA VAL A 50 31.85 0.24 19.08
C VAL A 50 32.37 1.34 20.03
N PHE A 51 32.08 2.61 19.71
CA PHE A 51 32.40 3.73 20.59
C PHE A 51 31.55 3.71 21.87
N LEU A 52 30.22 3.56 21.78
CA LEU A 52 29.31 3.51 22.94
C LEU A 52 29.48 2.22 23.78
N PHE A 53 29.98 1.14 23.18
CA PHE A 53 30.40 -0.07 23.86
C PHE A 53 31.41 -0.86 22.99
N PRO A 54 32.64 -1.15 23.47
CA PRO A 54 33.11 -1.01 24.85
C PRO A 54 33.88 0.29 25.16
N VAL A 55 34.21 1.13 24.17
CA VAL A 55 35.25 2.17 24.31
C VAL A 55 34.89 3.25 25.34
N LEU A 56 33.75 3.91 25.23
CA LEU A 56 33.34 5.01 26.11
C LEU A 56 33.15 4.57 27.59
N PRO A 57 32.53 3.42 27.91
CA PRO A 57 32.51 2.87 29.26
C PRO A 57 33.92 2.66 29.87
N LEU A 58 34.88 2.17 29.07
CA LEU A 58 36.27 1.98 29.51
C LEU A 58 36.98 3.31 29.75
N LEU A 59 36.86 4.28 28.82
CA LEU A 59 37.42 5.63 28.99
C LEU A 59 36.87 6.32 30.25
N TRP A 60 35.59 6.13 30.58
CA TRP A 60 34.98 6.68 31.80
C TRP A 60 35.53 6.02 33.08
N GLU A 61 35.80 4.71 33.10
CA GLU A 61 36.45 4.07 34.26
C GLU A 61 37.93 4.45 34.38
N LEU A 62 38.67 4.59 33.27
CA LEU A 62 40.04 5.09 33.27
C LEU A 62 40.12 6.53 33.81
N TRP A 63 39.32 7.45 33.27
CA TRP A 63 39.27 8.85 33.73
C TRP A 63 38.82 8.98 35.18
N SER A 64 37.79 8.25 35.60
CA SER A 64 37.35 8.30 36.99
C SER A 64 38.33 7.64 37.96
N SER A 65 39.09 6.63 37.53
CA SER A 65 40.20 6.05 38.32
C SER A 65 41.36 7.04 38.48
N TYR A 66 41.75 7.72 37.42
CA TYR A 66 42.74 8.80 37.47
C TYR A 66 42.29 9.94 38.39
N LYS A 67 41.04 10.40 38.25
CA LYS A 67 40.46 11.45 39.10
C LYS A 67 40.35 11.03 40.57
N ARG A 68 40.03 9.77 40.87
CA ARG A 68 40.05 9.22 42.24
C ARG A 68 41.46 9.26 42.84
N ARG A 69 42.47 8.76 42.11
CA ARG A 69 43.90 8.80 42.53
C ARG A 69 44.37 10.23 42.81
N LYS A 70 44.09 11.18 41.90
CA LYS A 70 44.48 12.59 42.06
C LYS A 70 43.80 13.32 43.24
N LEU A 71 42.65 12.84 43.71
CA LEU A 71 41.87 13.45 44.80
C LEU A 71 42.05 12.75 46.16
N GLY A 72 42.93 11.75 46.29
CA GLY A 72 43.21 11.06 47.56
C GLY A 72 42.02 10.31 48.19
N LYS A 73 40.91 10.11 47.47
CA LYS A 73 39.67 9.55 48.03
C LYS A 73 39.72 8.02 48.15
N SER A 74 40.32 7.52 49.22
CA SER A 74 40.36 6.10 49.61
C SER A 74 39.21 5.72 50.56
N GLY A 75 37.96 5.84 50.09
CA GLY A 75 36.80 5.25 50.78
C GLY A 75 36.62 3.77 50.38
N GLU A 76 35.99 2.98 51.26
CA GLU A 76 35.61 1.61 50.94
C GLU A 76 34.68 1.54 49.72
N GLN A 77 34.89 0.57 48.83
CA GLN A 77 34.19 0.49 47.55
C GLN A 77 33.07 -0.54 47.59
N THR A 78 31.83 -0.06 47.64
CA THR A 78 30.60 -0.89 47.61
C THR A 78 30.30 -1.54 46.25
N LEU A 79 31.00 -1.14 45.20
CA LEU A 79 30.83 -1.62 43.82
C LEU A 79 32.20 -1.99 43.23
N THR A 80 32.33 -3.18 42.65
CA THR A 80 33.58 -3.64 42.03
C THR A 80 33.89 -2.88 40.73
N TRP A 81 35.10 -3.06 40.18
CA TRP A 81 35.44 -2.54 38.84
C TRP A 81 34.47 -3.06 37.77
N GLY A 82 34.10 -4.35 37.84
CA GLY A 82 33.14 -4.98 36.93
C GLY A 82 31.75 -4.35 37.03
N ASP A 83 31.24 -4.14 38.25
CA ASP A 83 29.92 -3.51 38.46
C ASP A 83 29.90 -2.07 37.92
N ARG A 84 30.97 -1.29 38.14
CA ARG A 84 31.07 0.09 37.66
C ARG A 84 31.13 0.17 36.13
N LEU A 85 31.88 -0.71 35.47
CA LEU A 85 31.93 -0.77 34.00
C LEU A 85 30.57 -1.23 33.43
N THR A 86 29.95 -2.19 34.10
CA THR A 86 28.64 -2.76 33.78
C THR A 86 27.52 -1.71 33.82
N ILE A 87 27.37 -1.00 34.96
CA ILE A 87 26.36 0.04 35.15
C ILE A 87 26.54 1.15 34.11
N ARG A 88 27.78 1.55 33.81
CA ARG A 88 28.06 2.57 32.79
C ARG A 88 27.72 2.13 31.38
N THR A 89 28.00 0.87 31.03
CA THR A 89 27.62 0.30 29.73
C THR A 89 26.10 0.38 29.55
N LEU A 90 25.34 -0.05 30.57
CA LEU A 90 23.88 0.02 30.56
C LEU A 90 23.38 1.47 30.47
N VAL A 91 23.89 2.37 31.30
CA VAL A 91 23.47 3.78 31.32
C VAL A 91 23.79 4.49 30.00
N ILE A 92 25.00 4.33 29.45
CA ILE A 92 25.40 4.95 28.17
C ILE A 92 24.47 4.49 27.04
N ASN A 93 24.26 3.16 26.92
CA ASN A 93 23.51 2.62 25.79
C ASN A 93 22.00 2.82 25.94
N LEU A 94 21.46 2.82 27.16
CA LEU A 94 20.07 3.19 27.43
C LEU A 94 19.82 4.68 27.14
N VAL A 95 20.71 5.59 27.58
CA VAL A 95 20.61 7.02 27.25
C VAL A 95 20.72 7.25 25.74
N ALA A 96 21.62 6.53 25.04
CA ALA A 96 21.73 6.62 23.59
C ALA A 96 20.47 6.13 22.86
N ILE A 97 19.88 5.00 23.28
CA ILE A 97 18.61 4.50 22.72
C ILE A 97 17.47 5.48 22.99
N VAL A 98 17.32 5.97 24.23
CA VAL A 98 16.28 6.95 24.58
C VAL A 98 16.44 8.24 23.77
N ALA A 99 17.68 8.72 23.56
CA ALA A 99 17.95 9.88 22.71
C ALA A 99 17.60 9.63 21.23
N LEU A 100 17.95 8.45 20.67
CA LEU A 100 17.59 8.07 19.29
C LEU A 100 16.07 7.97 19.10
N LEU A 101 15.38 7.30 20.03
CA LEU A 101 13.92 7.16 20.01
C LEU A 101 13.20 8.50 20.24
N ALA A 102 13.74 9.40 21.07
CA ALA A 102 13.19 10.75 21.25
C ALA A 102 13.42 11.65 20.03
N TRP A 103 14.55 11.49 19.32
CA TRP A 103 14.87 12.27 18.13
C TRP A 103 14.08 11.81 16.89
N GLN A 104 13.85 10.50 16.75
CA GLN A 104 13.21 9.90 15.56
C GLN A 104 12.16 8.82 15.93
N PRO A 105 11.11 9.15 16.72
CA PRO A 105 10.20 8.16 17.31
C PRO A 105 9.48 7.29 16.27
N SER A 106 8.79 7.91 15.31
CA SER A 106 8.09 7.16 14.25
C SER A 106 9.06 6.45 13.31
N ASN A 107 10.13 7.14 12.89
CA ASN A 107 11.10 6.61 11.93
C ASN A 107 11.91 5.42 12.48
N SER A 108 12.18 5.34 13.79
CA SER A 108 12.91 4.21 14.39
C SER A 108 12.14 2.89 14.25
N PHE A 109 10.83 2.89 14.54
CA PHE A 109 10.00 1.71 14.36
C PHE A 109 9.82 1.33 12.89
N ILE A 110 9.62 2.33 12.01
CA ILE A 110 9.47 2.10 10.56
C ILE A 110 10.76 1.49 10.00
N ALA A 111 11.92 2.04 10.36
CA ALA A 111 13.22 1.55 9.91
C ALA A 111 13.52 0.13 10.39
N LEU A 112 13.28 -0.20 11.66
CA LEU A 112 13.37 -1.59 12.15
C LEU A 112 12.39 -2.52 11.42
N SER A 113 11.16 -2.07 11.19
CA SER A 113 10.13 -2.88 10.55
C SER A 113 10.36 -3.13 9.06
N THR A 114 10.97 -2.18 8.34
CA THR A 114 11.12 -2.24 6.88
C THR A 114 12.53 -2.63 6.42
N ARG A 115 13.54 -2.26 7.21
CA ARG A 115 14.98 -2.37 6.90
C ARG A 115 15.80 -2.96 8.05
N GLY A 116 15.14 -3.53 9.08
CA GLY A 116 15.81 -4.17 10.22
C GLY A 116 16.67 -5.38 9.85
N ASP A 117 16.49 -5.96 8.67
CA ASP A 117 17.25 -7.08 8.14
C ASP A 117 18.28 -6.67 7.07
N TRP A 118 18.70 -5.39 7.02
CA TRP A 118 19.64 -4.86 6.01
C TRP A 118 20.96 -5.64 5.90
N MET A 119 21.41 -6.28 6.99
CA MET A 119 22.61 -7.12 7.02
C MET A 119 22.43 -8.50 6.38
N LEU A 120 21.20 -8.84 5.98
CA LEU A 120 20.80 -10.07 5.29
C LEU A 120 20.37 -9.79 3.84
N GLU A 121 20.59 -8.57 3.33
CA GLU A 121 20.19 -8.19 1.98
C GLU A 121 21.00 -8.96 0.92
N GLY A 122 20.35 -9.37 -0.16
CA GLY A 122 20.92 -10.29 -1.16
C GLY A 122 21.18 -11.74 -0.69
N MET A 123 21.21 -12.02 0.62
CA MET A 123 21.43 -13.36 1.18
C MET A 123 20.18 -14.25 1.03
N LYS A 124 20.38 -15.53 0.75
CA LYS A 124 19.33 -16.53 0.51
C LYS A 124 19.55 -17.81 1.33
N GLY A 125 18.49 -18.56 1.57
CA GLY A 125 18.48 -19.84 2.30
C GLY A 125 17.72 -19.77 3.62
N ASP A 126 17.22 -20.92 4.08
CA ASP A 126 16.20 -21.00 5.15
C ASP A 126 16.66 -20.36 6.47
N ALA A 127 17.92 -20.53 6.85
CA ALA A 127 18.49 -19.90 8.04
C ALA A 127 18.51 -18.36 7.98
N VAL A 128 18.69 -17.78 6.78
CA VAL A 128 18.61 -16.34 6.57
C VAL A 128 17.17 -15.87 6.77
N GLU A 129 16.22 -16.62 6.23
CA GLU A 129 14.79 -16.29 6.31
C GLU A 129 14.25 -16.43 7.75
N VAL A 130 14.63 -17.48 8.48
CA VAL A 130 14.33 -17.62 9.92
C VAL A 130 14.93 -16.49 10.75
N THR A 131 16.14 -16.03 10.41
CA THR A 131 16.78 -14.89 11.09
C THR A 131 16.02 -13.59 10.80
N ARG A 132 15.67 -13.33 9.54
CA ARG A 132 14.85 -12.20 9.09
C ARG A 132 13.49 -12.15 9.78
N GLN A 133 12.78 -13.27 9.82
CA GLN A 133 11.49 -13.39 10.53
C GLN A 133 11.63 -13.13 12.04
N SER A 134 12.73 -13.61 12.64
CA SER A 134 13.04 -13.35 14.05
C SER A 134 13.28 -11.85 14.32
N LEU A 135 14.07 -11.17 13.47
CA LEU A 135 14.30 -9.72 13.55
C LEU A 135 12.98 -8.94 13.42
N PHE A 136 12.13 -9.29 12.46
CA PHE A 136 10.83 -8.63 12.30
C PHE A 136 9.84 -8.92 13.44
N LYS A 137 9.89 -10.11 14.05
CA LYS A 137 9.11 -10.42 15.25
C LYS A 137 9.53 -9.58 16.46
N ILE A 138 10.84 -9.34 16.61
CA ILE A 138 11.38 -8.43 17.64
C ILE A 138 10.97 -6.98 17.34
N ALA A 139 11.05 -6.53 16.09
CA ALA A 139 10.60 -5.19 15.68
C ALA A 139 9.10 -4.97 15.94
N GLY A 140 8.26 -5.97 15.63
CA GLY A 140 6.83 -5.95 15.95
C GLY A 140 6.52 -5.85 17.45
N GLY A 141 7.42 -6.33 18.32
CA GLY A 141 7.32 -6.11 19.77
C GLY A 141 7.37 -4.64 20.20
N LEU A 142 7.81 -3.73 19.32
CA LEU A 142 7.82 -2.28 19.54
C LEU A 142 6.59 -1.56 18.95
N GLU A 143 5.63 -2.29 18.35
CA GLU A 143 4.45 -1.69 17.72
C GLU A 143 3.58 -0.89 18.72
N GLY A 144 3.47 -1.36 19.97
CA GLY A 144 2.75 -0.63 21.03
C GLY A 144 3.33 0.77 21.30
N LEU A 145 4.66 0.91 21.23
CA LEU A 145 5.34 2.21 21.36
C LEU A 145 5.05 3.10 20.14
N TYR A 146 5.09 2.52 18.94
CA TYR A 146 4.75 3.22 17.70
C TYR A 146 3.32 3.77 17.71
N ASN A 147 2.36 2.94 18.13
CA ASN A 147 0.94 3.28 18.20
C ASN A 147 0.65 4.34 19.28
N ALA A 148 1.43 4.40 20.36
CA ALA A 148 1.29 5.45 21.38
C ALA A 148 1.60 6.86 20.85
N PHE A 149 2.58 7.00 19.95
CA PHE A 149 2.97 8.27 19.32
C PHE A 149 2.21 8.59 18.02
N ASN A 150 1.70 7.58 17.31
CA ASN A 150 1.05 7.73 15.99
C ASN A 150 -0.45 7.38 16.07
N LYS A 151 -1.18 8.09 16.94
CA LYS A 151 -2.65 7.99 17.09
C LYS A 151 -3.37 8.61 15.90
N ASN A 152 -4.55 8.11 15.55
CA ASN A 152 -5.34 8.66 14.46
C ASN A 152 -6.27 9.79 14.99
N PRO A 153 -6.17 11.05 14.49
CA PRO A 153 -6.99 12.16 14.96
C PRO A 153 -8.49 12.02 14.61
N PHE A 154 -8.85 11.07 13.74
CA PHE A 154 -10.23 10.77 13.34
C PHE A 154 -10.92 9.72 14.23
N GLU A 155 -10.20 9.12 15.20
CA GLU A 155 -10.78 8.25 16.24
C GLU A 155 -11.81 9.00 17.12
N LYS A 156 -11.68 10.32 17.27
CA LYS A 156 -12.62 11.14 18.07
C LYS A 156 -14.01 11.31 17.44
N TYR A 157 -14.19 10.87 16.18
CA TYR A 157 -15.48 10.83 15.50
C TYR A 157 -16.08 9.42 15.49
N ASP A 158 -15.38 8.43 16.05
CA ASP A 158 -15.96 7.13 16.38
C ASP A 158 -16.82 7.31 17.65
N ASP A 159 -18.12 7.05 17.54
CA ASP A 159 -19.08 7.14 18.65
C ASP A 159 -19.14 5.86 19.49
N GLY A 160 -18.37 4.82 19.13
CA GLY A 160 -18.32 3.55 19.85
C GLY A 160 -19.59 2.70 19.72
N SER A 161 -20.52 3.06 18.83
CA SER A 161 -21.67 2.23 18.48
C SER A 161 -21.26 0.98 17.69
N ASN A 162 -20.21 1.10 16.86
CA ASN A 162 -19.65 -0.01 16.09
C ASN A 162 -18.90 -1.01 17.00
N LYS A 163 -19.64 -1.96 17.57
CA LYS A 163 -19.10 -3.12 18.30
C LYS A 163 -18.97 -4.37 17.40
N ILE A 164 -19.08 -4.19 16.09
CA ILE A 164 -19.05 -5.29 15.12
C ILE A 164 -17.61 -5.78 14.96
N LYS A 165 -17.40 -7.06 15.22
CA LYS A 165 -16.21 -7.79 14.78
C LYS A 165 -16.60 -8.58 13.52
N PRO A 166 -16.23 -8.11 12.31
CA PRO A 166 -16.55 -8.84 11.10
C PRO A 166 -15.78 -10.16 11.05
N GLU A 167 -16.37 -11.16 10.42
CA GLU A 167 -15.70 -12.42 10.15
C GLU A 167 -14.74 -12.27 8.95
N PRO A 168 -13.61 -13.01 8.91
CA PRO A 168 -12.74 -13.06 7.75
C PRO A 168 -13.45 -13.57 6.49
N GLN A 169 -13.05 -13.07 5.32
CA GLN A 169 -13.52 -13.57 4.03
C GLN A 169 -12.82 -14.90 3.66
N THR A 170 -13.19 -16.01 4.29
CA THR A 170 -12.60 -17.34 4.05
C THR A 170 -12.92 -17.91 2.68
N ASP A 171 -14.10 -17.60 2.15
CA ASP A 171 -14.67 -18.28 0.97
C ASP A 171 -14.17 -17.66 -0.34
N ARG A 172 -13.58 -16.46 -0.25
CA ARG A 172 -12.85 -15.82 -1.34
C ARG A 172 -11.45 -16.40 -1.39
N VAL A 173 -10.99 -16.80 -2.58
CA VAL A 173 -9.66 -17.41 -2.74
C VAL A 173 -8.58 -16.39 -2.34
N ALA A 174 -8.00 -16.60 -1.16
CA ALA A 174 -6.99 -15.76 -0.52
C ALA A 174 -5.63 -15.87 -1.25
N ARG A 175 -5.59 -15.35 -2.49
CA ARG A 175 -4.36 -15.20 -3.28
C ARG A 175 -3.58 -14.02 -2.75
N ASN A 176 -2.33 -14.25 -2.37
CA ASN A 176 -1.40 -13.17 -2.08
C ASN A 176 -1.22 -12.32 -3.37
N PRO A 177 -1.41 -10.98 -3.33
CA PRO A 177 -1.33 -10.11 -4.51
C PRO A 177 0.10 -9.98 -5.09
N PHE A 178 1.08 -10.56 -4.39
CA PHE A 178 2.50 -10.62 -4.75
C PHE A 178 3.00 -12.06 -5.00
N GLU A 179 2.08 -13.00 -5.20
CA GLU A 179 2.32 -14.40 -5.55
C GLU A 179 2.08 -14.65 -7.05
N GLU A 180 2.80 -15.62 -7.63
CA GLU A 180 2.77 -15.85 -9.07
C GLU A 180 1.41 -16.43 -9.51
N LEU A 181 0.75 -15.78 -10.48
CA LEU A 181 -0.48 -16.32 -11.06
C LEU A 181 -0.20 -17.70 -11.68
N PRO A 182 -0.95 -18.76 -11.32
CA PRO A 182 -0.74 -20.07 -11.91
C PRO A 182 -0.95 -19.98 -13.42
N LYS A 183 0.08 -20.38 -14.18
CA LYS A 183 0.04 -20.42 -15.65
C LYS A 183 -1.20 -21.22 -16.09
N PRO A 184 -1.93 -20.78 -17.13
CA PRO A 184 -3.15 -21.45 -17.55
C PRO A 184 -2.82 -22.92 -17.87
N VAL A 185 -3.41 -23.83 -17.08
CA VAL A 185 -3.20 -25.28 -17.26
C VAL A 185 -3.77 -25.64 -18.62
N ASN A 186 -2.88 -25.88 -19.58
CA ASN A 186 -3.25 -26.31 -20.90
C ASN A 186 -3.89 -27.69 -20.76
N ARG A 187 -5.22 -27.76 -20.82
CA ARG A 187 -5.98 -29.02 -20.76
C ARG A 187 -5.70 -29.77 -22.07
N ASN A 188 -4.63 -30.56 -22.08
CA ASN A 188 -4.38 -31.52 -23.14
C ASN A 188 -5.64 -32.34 -23.34
N LEU A 189 -6.15 -32.33 -24.57
CA LEU A 189 -7.31 -33.09 -24.96
C LEU A 189 -7.05 -34.57 -24.67
N THR A 190 -8.09 -35.26 -24.19
CA THR A 190 -8.02 -36.68 -23.83
C THR A 190 -7.58 -37.52 -25.02
N ASN A 191 -6.78 -38.54 -24.76
CA ASN A 191 -6.47 -39.57 -25.75
C ASN A 191 -7.77 -40.16 -26.31
N ASP A 192 -8.02 -39.98 -27.60
CA ASP A 192 -8.85 -40.89 -28.38
C ASP A 192 -7.95 -41.56 -29.44
N LYS A 193 -8.16 -42.85 -29.68
CA LYS A 193 -7.33 -43.69 -30.54
C LYS A 193 -8.10 -44.09 -31.78
N SER A 194 -8.01 -43.27 -32.82
CA SER A 194 -8.37 -43.66 -34.18
C SER A 194 -7.19 -43.47 -35.12
N GLN A 195 -6.68 -44.58 -35.68
CA GLN A 195 -5.76 -44.55 -36.81
C GLN A 195 -6.51 -44.15 -38.09
N PRO A 196 -5.81 -43.50 -39.04
CA PRO A 196 -5.73 -44.13 -40.37
C PRO A 196 -4.38 -44.80 -40.65
N THR A 197 -4.35 -45.61 -41.71
CA THR A 197 -3.20 -46.38 -42.17
C THR A 197 -2.24 -45.57 -43.05
N THR A 198 -1.01 -46.07 -43.16
CA THR A 198 0.06 -45.61 -44.06
C THR A 198 -0.28 -45.79 -45.54
N ASP A 199 0.30 -44.94 -46.42
CA ASP A 199 0.86 -45.45 -47.68
C ASP A 199 1.93 -44.55 -48.36
N GLN A 200 2.85 -45.20 -49.08
CA GLN A 200 3.75 -44.75 -50.19
C GLN A 200 4.61 -43.45 -50.15
N VAL A 201 5.85 -43.58 -49.65
CA VAL A 201 7.16 -43.26 -50.30
C VAL A 201 7.30 -42.17 -51.41
N LYS A 202 8.07 -41.09 -51.11
CA LYS A 202 9.28 -40.45 -51.80
C LYS A 202 9.49 -40.50 -53.35
N PRO A 203 10.44 -39.74 -53.98
CA PRO A 203 11.25 -38.54 -53.56
C PRO A 203 11.48 -37.42 -54.64
N SER A 204 12.18 -36.33 -54.24
CA SER A 204 12.98 -35.37 -55.08
C SER A 204 12.24 -34.39 -56.03
N THR A 205 12.80 -33.22 -56.40
CA THR A 205 14.09 -32.54 -56.05
C THR A 205 13.84 -31.25 -55.19
N ASP A 206 14.49 -30.06 -55.19
CA ASP A 206 15.65 -29.46 -55.89
C ASP A 206 16.28 -28.22 -55.15
N LYS A 207 17.17 -27.45 -55.82
CA LYS A 207 17.87 -26.21 -55.40
C LYS A 207 18.09 -25.27 -56.63
N PRO A 208 18.67 -24.04 -56.56
CA PRO A 208 18.96 -23.15 -55.42
C PRO A 208 18.58 -21.63 -55.60
N GLN A 209 18.78 -20.85 -54.52
CA GLN A 209 19.26 -19.43 -54.33
C GLN A 209 19.91 -18.61 -55.50
N PRO A 210 20.28 -17.28 -55.37
CA PRO A 210 20.03 -16.21 -54.35
C PRO A 210 19.96 -14.68 -54.81
N VAL A 211 19.84 -13.74 -53.83
CA VAL A 211 20.35 -12.31 -53.66
C VAL A 211 19.86 -11.01 -54.38
N THR A 212 19.96 -9.89 -53.60
CA THR A 212 20.23 -8.45 -53.93
C THR A 212 19.17 -7.57 -54.64
N SER A 213 19.05 -6.23 -54.46
CA SER A 213 19.63 -5.23 -53.52
C SER A 213 18.86 -3.86 -53.45
N LYS A 214 19.24 -2.98 -52.49
CA LYS A 214 18.84 -1.56 -52.19
C LYS A 214 19.17 -0.51 -53.29
N PRO A 215 18.87 0.83 -53.15
CA PRO A 215 17.69 1.58 -52.61
C PRO A 215 17.30 2.92 -53.36
N GLN A 216 16.29 3.67 -52.83
CA GLN A 216 16.06 5.15 -52.95
C GLN A 216 15.64 5.76 -54.33
N PRO A 217 15.18 7.06 -54.44
CA PRO A 217 14.99 8.14 -53.44
C PRO A 217 13.58 8.85 -53.43
N ASN A 218 13.49 9.96 -52.66
CA ASN A 218 12.33 10.85 -52.37
C ASN A 218 11.57 11.50 -53.55
N ASN A 219 10.37 12.04 -53.28
CA ASN A 219 10.12 13.48 -53.51
C ASN A 219 8.94 14.09 -52.70
N ASN A 220 8.90 15.43 -52.60
CA ASN A 220 7.91 16.23 -51.82
C ASN A 220 6.80 16.84 -52.71
N ASN A 221 5.65 17.21 -52.12
CA ASN A 221 5.11 18.60 -52.09
C ASN A 221 3.67 18.69 -51.50
N SER A 222 3.11 19.90 -51.39
CA SER A 222 2.12 20.26 -50.37
C SER A 222 0.90 21.06 -50.87
N GLN A 223 -0.25 20.87 -50.21
CA GLN A 223 -1.44 21.78 -50.15
C GLN A 223 -2.22 22.03 -51.47
N PRO A 224 -3.39 22.71 -51.43
CA PRO A 224 -4.61 22.47 -50.62
C PRO A 224 -5.89 22.46 -51.50
N ILE A 225 -7.13 22.41 -50.95
CA ILE A 225 -8.35 23.12 -51.49
C ILE A 225 -9.64 22.94 -50.63
N ALA A 226 -10.30 24.08 -50.37
CA ALA A 226 -11.74 24.40 -50.18
C ALA A 226 -12.74 23.51 -49.37
N ASN A 227 -14.02 23.95 -49.35
CA ASN A 227 -15.06 23.65 -48.34
C ASN A 227 -16.48 23.57 -48.96
N LYS A 228 -17.43 22.91 -48.25
CA LYS A 228 -18.91 22.92 -48.44
C LYS A 228 -19.49 22.25 -49.73
N PRO A 229 -20.82 21.95 -49.79
CA PRO A 229 -21.92 22.21 -48.83
C PRO A 229 -22.62 20.94 -48.26
N GLN A 230 -23.79 21.11 -47.60
CA GLN A 230 -24.60 20.08 -46.92
C GLN A 230 -26.02 19.92 -47.53
N GLN A 231 -26.80 18.96 -46.98
CA GLN A 231 -28.26 18.70 -47.08
C GLN A 231 -28.74 17.79 -48.23
N PRO A 232 -29.90 17.10 -48.10
CA PRO A 232 -30.93 17.21 -47.04
C PRO A 232 -31.22 15.94 -46.21
N ASN A 233 -32.20 16.04 -45.30
CA ASN A 233 -32.70 14.98 -44.41
C ASN A 233 -33.40 13.83 -45.16
N ASN A 234 -33.59 12.70 -44.46
CA ASN A 234 -34.93 12.10 -44.39
C ASN A 234 -35.16 11.36 -43.06
N ASN A 235 -36.34 11.54 -42.48
CA ASN A 235 -36.80 10.80 -41.30
C ASN A 235 -37.49 9.50 -41.73
N ASN A 236 -37.39 8.45 -40.92
CA ASN A 236 -38.43 7.44 -40.80
C ASN A 236 -38.43 6.86 -39.38
N SER A 237 -39.62 6.58 -38.86
CA SER A 237 -39.84 6.40 -37.42
C SER A 237 -40.45 5.04 -37.09
N GLN A 238 -40.06 4.49 -35.93
CA GLN A 238 -40.77 3.42 -35.19
C GLN A 238 -40.72 2.02 -35.87
N PRO A 239 -40.96 0.90 -35.13
CA PRO A 239 -41.50 0.81 -33.77
C PRO A 239 -40.52 0.33 -32.68
N ILE A 240 -40.93 0.63 -31.44
CA ILE A 240 -40.29 0.20 -30.19
C ILE A 240 -40.51 -1.31 -29.97
N ALA A 241 -39.42 -2.05 -29.66
CA ALA A 241 -39.48 -3.41 -29.13
C ALA A 241 -38.91 -3.43 -27.70
N ASN A 242 -39.77 -3.54 -26.70
CA ASN A 242 -39.36 -3.64 -25.29
C ASN A 242 -38.54 -4.92 -25.03
N LYS A 243 -37.26 -4.77 -24.69
CA LYS A 243 -36.46 -5.83 -24.05
C LYS A 243 -36.10 -5.43 -22.62
N THR A 244 -36.97 -5.78 -21.68
CA THR A 244 -36.83 -5.51 -20.23
C THR A 244 -35.82 -6.48 -19.57
N GLN A 245 -34.65 -6.66 -20.17
CA GLN A 245 -33.51 -7.37 -19.60
C GLN A 245 -32.18 -6.73 -20.05
N PRO A 246 -31.57 -5.91 -19.18
CA PRO A 246 -30.11 -6.00 -19.01
C PRO A 246 -29.63 -5.99 -17.54
N VAL A 247 -30.45 -5.58 -16.58
CA VAL A 247 -29.99 -5.27 -15.20
C VAL A 247 -29.58 -6.52 -14.41
N LYS A 248 -30.39 -7.58 -14.43
CA LYS A 248 -30.16 -8.80 -13.63
C LYS A 248 -28.90 -9.56 -14.01
N ASP A 249 -28.51 -9.53 -15.29
CA ASP A 249 -27.30 -10.18 -15.78
C ASP A 249 -26.05 -9.45 -15.25
N ASN A 250 -26.00 -8.13 -15.42
CA ASN A 250 -24.89 -7.31 -14.92
C ASN A 250 -24.72 -7.41 -13.39
N SER A 251 -25.81 -7.41 -12.60
CA SER A 251 -25.68 -7.51 -11.14
C SER A 251 -25.25 -8.91 -10.66
N GLN A 252 -25.70 -9.98 -11.32
CA GLN A 252 -25.19 -11.33 -11.09
C GLN A 252 -23.71 -11.48 -11.49
N GLN A 253 -23.28 -10.86 -12.58
CA GLN A 253 -21.87 -10.81 -12.98
C GLN A 253 -21.02 -10.02 -11.96
N ILE A 254 -21.50 -8.87 -11.47
CA ILE A 254 -20.83 -8.07 -10.43
C ILE A 254 -20.69 -8.87 -9.13
N ALA A 255 -21.76 -9.51 -8.65
CA ALA A 255 -21.72 -10.37 -7.46
C ALA A 255 -20.76 -11.56 -7.65
N THR A 256 -20.74 -12.17 -8.83
CA THR A 256 -19.81 -13.28 -9.17
C THR A 256 -18.35 -12.81 -9.20
N LYS A 257 -18.06 -11.65 -9.80
CA LYS A 257 -16.72 -11.05 -9.83
C LYS A 257 -16.22 -10.77 -8.41
N LEU A 258 -17.06 -10.16 -7.59
CA LEU A 258 -16.79 -9.92 -6.18
C LEU A 258 -16.40 -11.23 -5.47
N ILE A 259 -17.23 -12.28 -5.53
CA ILE A 259 -16.94 -13.60 -4.92
C ILE A 259 -15.61 -14.21 -5.39
N LYS A 260 -15.17 -13.94 -6.63
CA LYS A 260 -13.91 -14.46 -7.19
C LYS A 260 -12.66 -13.59 -6.92
N ASN A 261 -12.81 -12.46 -6.22
CA ASN A 261 -11.80 -11.39 -6.14
C ASN A 261 -11.40 -10.82 -7.53
N GLU A 262 -12.32 -10.83 -8.50
CA GLU A 262 -12.17 -10.14 -9.79
C GLU A 262 -12.66 -8.69 -9.70
N TRP A 263 -12.10 -7.79 -10.52
CA TRP A 263 -12.46 -6.36 -10.45
C TRP A 263 -13.87 -6.09 -10.99
N ALA A 264 -14.80 -5.80 -10.09
CA ALA A 264 -16.22 -5.66 -10.41
C ALA A 264 -16.56 -4.38 -11.20
N TRP A 265 -15.75 -3.33 -11.06
CA TRP A 265 -16.15 -1.95 -11.41
C TRP A 265 -15.31 -1.27 -12.51
N ASP A 266 -14.44 -1.99 -13.23
CA ASP A 266 -13.59 -1.37 -14.28
C ASP A 266 -14.48 -0.78 -15.38
N GLY A 267 -14.15 0.44 -15.82
CA GLY A 267 -14.95 1.21 -16.77
C GLY A 267 -16.35 1.67 -16.30
N GLN A 268 -16.76 1.43 -15.04
CA GLN A 268 -18.08 1.86 -14.54
C GLN A 268 -18.05 3.33 -14.08
N GLY A 269 -18.90 4.16 -14.68
CA GLY A 269 -19.17 5.52 -14.22
C GLY A 269 -20.07 5.59 -12.97
N LEU A 270 -20.55 6.79 -12.64
CA LEU A 270 -21.54 7.01 -11.58
C LEU A 270 -22.78 6.14 -11.78
N HIS A 271 -23.33 5.62 -10.69
CA HIS A 271 -24.57 4.85 -10.71
C HIS A 271 -25.71 5.67 -11.35
N PRO A 272 -26.55 5.11 -12.25
CA PRO A 272 -27.56 5.88 -12.98
C PRO A 272 -28.53 6.67 -12.09
N ALA A 273 -28.86 6.15 -10.90
CA ALA A 273 -29.69 6.85 -9.91
C ALA A 273 -29.04 8.13 -9.35
N ILE A 274 -27.71 8.20 -9.29
CA ILE A 274 -26.95 9.36 -8.78
C ILE A 274 -26.67 10.36 -9.91
N ALA A 275 -26.32 9.85 -11.10
CA ALA A 275 -26.11 10.67 -12.29
C ALA A 275 -27.38 11.42 -12.73
N ASN A 276 -28.57 10.86 -12.47
CA ASN A 276 -29.87 11.45 -12.81
C ASN A 276 -30.69 11.88 -11.57
N MET A 277 -30.06 12.07 -10.42
CA MET A 277 -30.75 12.47 -9.19
C MET A 277 -31.28 13.91 -9.30
N PRO A 278 -32.60 14.16 -9.17
CA PRO A 278 -33.16 15.51 -9.19
C PRO A 278 -32.77 16.29 -7.92
N ALA A 279 -32.35 17.55 -8.05
CA ALA A 279 -31.89 18.37 -6.93
C ALA A 279 -32.95 18.56 -5.81
N ASN A 280 -34.25 18.48 -6.13
CA ASN A 280 -35.33 18.55 -5.14
C ASN A 280 -35.50 17.28 -4.29
N VAL A 281 -34.72 16.22 -4.55
CA VAL A 281 -34.59 15.04 -3.68
C VAL A 281 -33.59 15.30 -2.54
N GLU A 282 -32.62 16.19 -2.74
CA GLU A 282 -31.47 16.39 -1.85
C GLU A 282 -31.76 17.31 -0.66
N THR A 283 -32.94 17.14 -0.07
CA THR A 283 -33.45 17.92 1.07
C THR A 283 -33.02 17.38 2.43
N SER A 284 -32.82 16.06 2.57
CA SER A 284 -32.23 15.41 3.75
C SER A 284 -31.52 14.11 3.37
N ILE A 285 -30.77 13.54 4.32
CA ILE A 285 -30.11 12.23 4.19
C ILE A 285 -31.16 11.13 3.92
N GLU A 286 -32.28 11.14 4.63
CA GLU A 286 -33.39 10.19 4.44
C GLU A 286 -34.01 10.31 3.06
N SER A 287 -34.25 11.53 2.58
CA SER A 287 -34.84 11.77 1.25
C SER A 287 -33.98 11.18 0.13
N VAL A 288 -32.66 11.37 0.21
CA VAL A 288 -31.68 10.78 -0.71
C VAL A 288 -31.61 9.25 -0.58
N ALA A 289 -31.54 8.73 0.65
CA ALA A 289 -31.48 7.29 0.90
C ALA A 289 -32.74 6.56 0.39
N GLN A 290 -33.93 7.10 0.65
CA GLN A 290 -35.20 6.54 0.20
C GLN A 290 -35.36 6.66 -1.32
N TYR A 291 -34.89 7.75 -1.95
CA TYR A 291 -34.80 7.82 -3.40
C TYR A 291 -33.91 6.70 -3.95
N ILE A 292 -32.71 6.51 -3.41
CA ILE A 292 -31.77 5.45 -3.83
C ILE A 292 -32.42 4.06 -3.68
N VAL A 293 -33.08 3.77 -2.56
CA VAL A 293 -33.85 2.52 -2.35
C VAL A 293 -34.98 2.37 -3.38
N SER A 294 -35.67 3.46 -3.75
CA SER A 294 -36.74 3.43 -4.76
C SER A 294 -36.25 3.24 -6.19
N LYS A 295 -34.96 3.49 -6.48
CA LYS A 295 -34.36 3.37 -7.80
C LYS A 295 -33.49 2.14 -7.99
N GLU A 296 -32.94 1.58 -6.91
CA GLU A 296 -32.10 0.39 -6.99
C GLU A 296 -32.54 -0.71 -6.01
N ILE A 297 -32.88 -1.86 -6.59
CA ILE A 297 -33.41 -3.04 -5.91
C ILE A 297 -32.27 -4.00 -5.54
N ASP A 298 -31.23 -4.10 -6.37
CA ASP A 298 -30.08 -4.96 -6.13
C ASP A 298 -29.24 -4.42 -4.96
N PRO A 299 -28.97 -5.22 -3.91
CA PRO A 299 -28.23 -4.74 -2.74
C PRO A 299 -26.80 -4.24 -3.05
N VAL A 300 -26.12 -4.82 -4.04
CA VAL A 300 -24.73 -4.49 -4.38
C VAL A 300 -24.68 -3.19 -5.19
N LEU A 301 -25.60 -3.03 -6.15
CA LEU A 301 -25.75 -1.75 -6.87
C LEU A 301 -26.27 -0.64 -5.96
N ARG A 302 -27.11 -0.94 -4.95
CA ARG A 302 -27.53 0.03 -3.93
C ARG A 302 -26.34 0.56 -3.12
N VAL A 303 -25.39 -0.30 -2.72
CA VAL A 303 -24.15 0.16 -2.07
C VAL A 303 -23.33 1.03 -3.02
N LYS A 304 -23.22 0.67 -4.31
CA LYS A 304 -22.59 1.56 -5.31
C LYS A 304 -23.27 2.93 -5.35
N ALA A 305 -24.59 2.99 -5.38
CA ALA A 305 -25.32 4.26 -5.40
C ALA A 305 -25.08 5.12 -4.14
N LEU A 306 -25.07 4.51 -2.95
CA LEU A 306 -24.77 5.21 -1.68
C LEU A 306 -23.33 5.74 -1.66
N HIS A 307 -22.36 4.90 -2.06
CA HIS A 307 -20.95 5.27 -2.20
C HIS A 307 -20.75 6.42 -3.20
N ASP A 308 -21.32 6.28 -4.40
CA ASP A 308 -21.20 7.23 -5.49
C ASP A 308 -21.79 8.59 -5.13
N TYR A 309 -22.91 8.63 -4.38
CA TYR A 309 -23.44 9.89 -3.88
C TYR A 309 -22.43 10.64 -3.01
N VAL A 310 -21.73 9.95 -2.10
CA VAL A 310 -20.73 10.60 -1.24
C VAL A 310 -19.48 10.98 -2.03
N ALA A 311 -18.98 10.10 -2.89
CA ALA A 311 -17.79 10.35 -3.71
C ALA A 311 -18.01 11.44 -4.78
N ASP A 312 -19.23 11.61 -5.28
CA ASP A 312 -19.60 12.64 -6.27
C ASP A 312 -19.96 13.98 -5.63
N ARG A 313 -20.69 13.97 -4.51
CA ARG A 313 -21.35 15.17 -3.95
C ARG A 313 -20.62 15.81 -2.78
N VAL A 314 -19.53 15.22 -2.28
CA VAL A 314 -18.67 15.84 -1.25
C VAL A 314 -17.33 16.23 -1.86
N ALA A 315 -16.86 17.44 -1.56
CA ALA A 315 -15.54 17.94 -1.88
C ALA A 315 -14.60 17.82 -0.66
N TYR A 316 -13.34 17.43 -0.88
CA TYR A 316 -12.41 17.26 0.23
C TYR A 316 -11.91 18.61 0.75
N ASP A 317 -11.97 18.81 2.07
CA ASP A 317 -11.50 20.03 2.74
C ASP A 317 -9.98 20.04 2.89
N ALA A 318 -9.29 20.20 1.74
CA ALA A 318 -7.83 20.21 1.66
C ALA A 318 -7.21 21.31 2.53
N GLU A 319 -7.89 22.46 2.65
CA GLU A 319 -7.48 23.59 3.50
C GLU A 319 -7.46 23.20 4.99
N SER A 320 -8.60 22.74 5.51
CA SER A 320 -8.73 22.28 6.91
C SER A 320 -7.80 21.12 7.23
N TYR A 321 -7.61 20.21 6.27
CA TYR A 321 -6.67 19.09 6.36
C TYR A 321 -5.21 19.55 6.44
N PHE A 322 -4.76 20.45 5.55
CA PHE A 322 -3.39 20.95 5.57
C PHE A 322 -3.09 21.90 6.75
N ALA A 323 -4.13 22.48 7.36
CA ALA A 323 -4.06 23.23 8.62
C ALA A 323 -4.16 22.34 9.88
N GLY A 324 -4.66 21.11 9.77
CA GLY A 324 -4.92 20.21 10.90
C GLY A 324 -6.11 20.61 11.78
N VAL A 325 -6.93 21.57 11.36
CA VAL A 325 -8.07 22.12 12.11
C VAL A 325 -9.35 21.81 11.34
N TYR A 326 -10.11 20.84 11.83
CA TYR A 326 -11.29 20.31 11.15
C TYR A 326 -12.59 20.96 11.64
N PRO A 327 -13.48 21.42 10.73
CA PRO A 327 -14.89 21.70 11.03
C PRO A 327 -15.61 20.45 11.58
N PRO A 328 -16.87 20.56 12.04
CA PRO A 328 -17.69 19.40 12.39
C PRO A 328 -17.77 18.39 11.24
N GLN A 329 -17.72 17.10 11.56
CA GLN A 329 -17.67 15.97 10.60
C GLN A 329 -18.89 15.05 10.76
N ASP A 330 -19.93 15.50 11.45
CA ASP A 330 -21.23 14.85 11.53
C ASP A 330 -21.95 14.85 10.17
N ALA A 331 -22.76 13.83 9.92
CA ALA A 331 -23.38 13.60 8.63
C ALA A 331 -24.26 14.78 8.16
N GLU A 332 -25.01 15.42 9.06
CA GLU A 332 -25.85 16.59 8.76
C GLU A 332 -25.04 17.81 8.32
N THR A 333 -23.96 18.14 9.04
CA THR A 333 -23.06 19.22 8.61
C THR A 333 -22.47 18.92 7.25
N VAL A 334 -21.99 17.69 7.00
CA VAL A 334 -21.37 17.31 5.71
C VAL A 334 -22.40 17.29 4.57
N PHE A 335 -23.62 16.81 4.82
CA PHE A 335 -24.72 16.86 3.85
C PHE A 335 -25.09 18.31 3.49
N ARG A 336 -25.07 19.23 4.45
CA ARG A 336 -25.38 20.65 4.22
C ARG A 336 -24.23 21.43 3.59
N THR A 337 -22.98 21.19 3.98
CA THR A 337 -21.81 21.94 3.47
C THR A 337 -21.26 21.39 2.16
N ARG A 338 -21.49 20.10 1.87
CA ARG A 338 -20.85 19.35 0.78
C ARG A 338 -19.31 19.42 0.80
N LYS A 339 -18.72 19.69 1.97
CA LYS A 339 -17.26 19.84 2.16
C LYS A 339 -16.83 19.21 3.50
N SER A 340 -15.88 18.27 3.48
CA SER A 340 -15.40 17.57 4.68
C SER A 340 -14.04 16.87 4.48
N VAL A 341 -13.48 16.26 5.52
CA VAL A 341 -12.34 15.32 5.38
C VAL A 341 -12.83 13.88 5.55
N CYS A 342 -11.92 12.89 5.45
CA CYS A 342 -12.25 11.45 5.45
C CYS A 342 -13.28 11.01 6.51
N ALA A 343 -13.19 11.55 7.74
CA ALA A 343 -14.16 11.27 8.81
C ALA A 343 -15.60 11.65 8.42
N GLY A 344 -15.78 12.81 7.79
CA GLY A 344 -17.08 13.31 7.36
C GLY A 344 -17.63 12.58 6.12
N TYR A 345 -16.76 12.17 5.19
CA TYR A 345 -17.13 11.25 4.10
C TYR A 345 -17.71 9.95 4.69
N ALA A 346 -16.96 9.33 5.60
CA ALA A 346 -17.34 8.05 6.18
C ALA A 346 -18.60 8.12 7.08
N LYS A 347 -18.79 9.22 7.82
CA LYS A 347 -20.01 9.46 8.62
C LYS A 347 -21.23 9.78 7.77
N LEU A 348 -21.10 10.51 6.65
CA LEU A 348 -22.22 10.69 5.73
C LEU A 348 -22.64 9.37 5.07
N LEU A 349 -21.67 8.52 4.67
CA LEU A 349 -21.97 7.22 4.08
C LEU A 349 -22.62 6.24 5.09
N GLU A 350 -22.19 6.26 6.35
CA GLU A 350 -22.82 5.52 7.45
C GLU A 350 -24.28 5.96 7.67
N ALA A 351 -24.55 7.27 7.72
CA ALA A 351 -25.90 7.81 7.89
C ALA A 351 -26.83 7.47 6.70
N LEU A 352 -26.33 7.60 5.47
CA LEU A 352 -27.05 7.20 4.25
C LEU A 352 -27.33 5.68 4.24
N GLY A 353 -26.37 4.85 4.65
CA GLY A 353 -26.55 3.41 4.82
C GLY A 353 -27.67 3.08 5.81
N LYS A 354 -27.61 3.67 7.01
CA LYS A 354 -28.64 3.54 8.04
C LYS A 354 -30.04 3.93 7.54
N ALA A 355 -30.16 5.06 6.84
CA ALA A 355 -31.42 5.53 6.27
C ALA A 355 -31.91 4.69 5.07
N ALA A 356 -31.03 3.95 4.40
CA ALA A 356 -31.32 3.04 3.29
C ALA A 356 -31.53 1.57 3.72
N GLY A 357 -31.44 1.26 5.02
CA GLY A 357 -31.53 -0.12 5.52
C GLY A 357 -30.32 -0.99 5.19
N VAL A 358 -29.13 -0.39 5.03
CA VAL A 358 -27.87 -1.07 4.72
C VAL A 358 -26.93 -0.97 5.92
N GLU A 359 -26.39 -2.11 6.37
CA GLU A 359 -25.35 -2.18 7.40
C GLU A 359 -24.02 -1.59 6.88
N ILE A 360 -23.88 -0.27 7.01
CA ILE A 360 -22.62 0.48 6.82
C ILE A 360 -22.15 0.95 8.20
N VAL A 361 -20.85 0.87 8.48
CA VAL A 361 -20.23 1.33 9.73
C VAL A 361 -18.94 2.11 9.49
N TYR A 362 -18.63 3.03 10.39
CA TYR A 362 -17.39 3.78 10.46
C TYR A 362 -16.21 2.88 10.86
N VAL A 363 -15.08 3.00 10.14
CA VAL A 363 -13.83 2.25 10.41
C VAL A 363 -12.67 3.24 10.43
N THR A 364 -11.79 3.10 11.43
CA THR A 364 -10.62 3.97 11.62
C THR A 364 -9.31 3.17 11.58
N GLY A 365 -8.24 3.85 11.19
CA GLY A 365 -6.90 3.26 11.21
C GLY A 365 -5.84 4.20 10.65
N LYS A 366 -4.85 3.65 9.96
CA LYS A 366 -3.82 4.39 9.25
C LYS A 366 -3.90 4.09 7.76
N SER A 367 -3.67 5.06 6.90
CA SER A 367 -3.51 4.85 5.46
C SER A 367 -2.15 5.34 4.96
N ARG A 368 -1.65 4.76 3.87
CA ARG A 368 -0.38 5.15 3.22
C ARG A 368 -0.55 5.20 1.71
N PHE A 369 -0.11 6.29 1.08
CA PHE A 369 -0.30 6.55 -0.36
C PHE A 369 0.99 6.38 -1.18
N GLN A 370 2.15 6.62 -0.58
CA GLN A 370 3.46 6.57 -1.23
C GLN A 370 4.59 6.17 -0.27
N VAL A 371 5.71 5.71 -0.82
CA VAL A 371 6.85 5.16 -0.04
C VAL A 371 7.53 6.20 0.87
N SER A 372 7.44 7.50 0.54
CA SER A 372 7.88 8.59 1.42
C SER A 372 6.99 8.79 2.67
N GLU A 373 5.77 8.27 2.66
CA GLU A 373 4.77 8.40 3.73
C GLU A 373 4.53 7.06 4.44
N LEU A 374 5.58 6.24 4.55
CA LEU A 374 5.47 4.90 5.15
C LEU A 374 4.92 4.92 6.58
N SER A 375 5.11 5.99 7.37
CA SER A 375 4.49 6.12 8.69
C SER A 375 2.97 5.86 8.70
N GLY A 376 2.35 6.13 7.55
CA GLY A 376 0.91 6.27 7.43
C GLY A 376 0.44 7.59 8.04
N GLN A 377 -0.76 7.97 7.63
CA GLN A 377 -1.52 9.07 8.19
C GLN A 377 -2.77 8.50 8.84
N GLY A 378 -3.30 9.12 9.89
CA GLY A 378 -4.59 8.71 10.44
C GLY A 378 -5.69 8.87 9.38
N HIS A 379 -6.58 7.89 9.24
CA HIS A 379 -7.61 7.88 8.19
C HIS A 379 -8.91 7.24 8.69
N ALA A 380 -10.00 7.52 7.99
CA ALA A 380 -11.33 6.98 8.26
C ALA A 380 -12.02 6.61 6.95
N TRP A 381 -12.70 5.47 6.96
CA TRP A 381 -13.40 4.87 5.83
C TRP A 381 -14.58 4.03 6.37
N ASN A 382 -15.19 3.15 5.56
CA ASN A 382 -16.30 2.33 6.01
C ASN A 382 -16.09 0.82 5.84
N GLY A 383 -16.73 0.08 6.73
CA GLY A 383 -17.16 -1.29 6.47
C GLY A 383 -18.60 -1.29 5.96
N VAL A 384 -18.92 -2.16 5.01
CA VAL A 384 -20.30 -2.39 4.52
C VAL A 384 -20.59 -3.88 4.42
N LYS A 385 -21.78 -4.30 4.82
CA LYS A 385 -22.24 -5.67 4.68
C LYS A 385 -23.25 -5.76 3.54
N VAL A 386 -23.01 -6.66 2.59
CA VAL A 386 -23.97 -6.96 1.53
C VAL A 386 -23.97 -8.45 1.22
N ASN A 387 -25.15 -9.03 1.02
CA ASN A 387 -25.36 -10.47 0.82
C ASN A 387 -24.71 -11.33 1.92
N GLY A 388 -24.81 -10.87 3.17
CA GLY A 388 -24.23 -11.53 4.36
C GLY A 388 -22.75 -11.26 4.62
N GLN A 389 -22.00 -10.79 3.63
CA GLN A 389 -20.54 -10.64 3.68
C GLN A 389 -20.12 -9.18 3.92
N TRP A 390 -19.07 -8.98 4.71
CA TRP A 390 -18.47 -7.67 4.98
C TRP A 390 -17.44 -7.28 3.92
N TYR A 391 -17.37 -6.00 3.59
CA TYR A 391 -16.42 -5.38 2.66
C TYR A 391 -15.91 -4.06 3.23
N LEU A 392 -14.72 -3.65 2.79
CA LEU A 392 -14.24 -2.28 3.02
C LEU A 392 -14.57 -1.41 1.80
N ILE A 393 -14.96 -0.15 2.07
CA ILE A 393 -15.17 0.88 1.05
C ILE A 393 -14.57 2.21 1.53
N ASP A 394 -13.98 3.00 0.62
CA ASP A 394 -13.58 4.39 0.91
C ASP A 394 -14.03 5.38 -0.18
N PRO A 395 -15.17 6.08 -0.02
CA PRO A 395 -15.62 7.11 -0.96
C PRO A 395 -14.68 8.33 -0.98
N THR A 396 -13.79 8.48 0.00
CA THR A 396 -12.84 9.60 0.09
C THR A 396 -11.79 9.49 -1.03
N TRP A 397 -11.08 8.35 -1.10
CA TRP A 397 -10.04 8.11 -2.10
C TRP A 397 -10.60 7.84 -3.50
N ASP A 398 -11.89 7.49 -3.61
CA ASP A 398 -12.63 7.42 -4.86
C ASP A 398 -13.31 8.75 -5.29
N SER A 399 -13.24 9.81 -4.49
CA SER A 399 -13.75 11.15 -4.89
C SER A 399 -12.74 11.99 -5.68
N GLY A 400 -11.44 11.78 -5.46
CA GLY A 400 -10.38 12.59 -6.06
C GLY A 400 -9.07 12.55 -5.29
N TYR A 401 -8.31 13.64 -5.33
CA TYR A 401 -7.04 13.79 -4.63
C TYR A 401 -6.79 15.24 -4.19
N VAL A 402 -5.83 15.44 -3.29
CA VAL A 402 -5.47 16.77 -2.74
C VAL A 402 -4.02 17.14 -3.04
N SER A 403 -3.76 18.45 -3.14
CA SER A 403 -2.41 19.02 -3.20
C SER A 403 -2.39 20.38 -2.50
N ARG A 404 -1.24 20.78 -1.94
CA ARG A 404 -1.11 22.09 -1.26
C ARG A 404 -1.28 23.28 -2.22
N GLU A 405 -0.99 23.09 -3.50
CA GLU A 405 -1.08 24.12 -4.55
C GLU A 405 -2.49 24.32 -5.10
N LYS A 406 -3.25 23.23 -5.31
CA LYS A 406 -4.55 23.26 -6.01
C LYS A 406 -5.75 22.89 -5.12
N GLY A 407 -5.52 22.65 -3.84
CA GLY A 407 -6.56 22.12 -2.95
C GLY A 407 -7.02 20.73 -3.38
N PHE A 408 -8.33 20.52 -3.39
CA PHE A 408 -8.97 19.27 -3.86
C PHE A 408 -9.21 19.30 -5.37
N THR A 409 -8.80 18.24 -6.06
CA THR A 409 -9.15 17.96 -7.46
C THR A 409 -10.05 16.73 -7.51
N LYS A 410 -11.33 16.95 -7.83
CA LYS A 410 -12.32 15.88 -8.03
C LYS A 410 -11.91 14.97 -9.19
N ASN A 411 -11.93 13.65 -8.96
CA ASN A 411 -11.58 12.63 -9.92
C ASN A 411 -12.27 11.32 -9.50
N TYR A 412 -13.57 11.20 -9.81
CA TYR A 412 -14.42 10.08 -9.39
C TYR A 412 -13.89 8.74 -9.93
N ARG A 413 -13.85 7.73 -9.04
CA ARG A 413 -13.30 6.38 -9.27
C ARG A 413 -14.12 5.31 -8.56
N THR A 414 -13.73 4.06 -8.79
CA THR A 414 -14.21 2.84 -8.13
C THR A 414 -13.04 1.93 -7.72
N GLU A 415 -11.88 2.53 -7.41
CA GLU A 415 -10.66 1.84 -6.96
C GLU A 415 -10.79 1.33 -5.51
N TYR A 416 -11.64 1.94 -4.70
CA TYR A 416 -11.81 1.66 -3.28
C TYR A 416 -13.23 1.17 -2.93
N LEU A 417 -14.10 0.99 -3.92
CA LEU A 417 -15.40 0.31 -3.79
C LEU A 417 -15.25 -1.23 -3.78
N MET A 418 -15.32 -1.85 -2.60
CA MET A 418 -15.23 -3.32 -2.39
C MET A 418 -14.00 -4.03 -3.01
N PRO A 419 -12.77 -3.45 -2.97
CA PRO A 419 -11.55 -4.18 -3.33
C PRO A 419 -11.35 -5.44 -2.47
N PRO A 420 -10.56 -6.43 -2.95
CA PRO A 420 -10.12 -7.55 -2.12
C PRO A 420 -9.40 -7.07 -0.83
N PRO A 421 -9.59 -7.75 0.32
CA PRO A 421 -8.89 -7.44 1.59
C PRO A 421 -7.36 -7.38 1.47
N GLU A 422 -6.82 -8.19 0.57
CA GLU A 422 -5.40 -8.24 0.26
C GLU A 422 -4.92 -6.95 -0.41
N VAL A 423 -5.73 -6.39 -1.32
CA VAL A 423 -5.41 -5.21 -2.12
C VAL A 423 -5.60 -3.92 -1.32
N ILE A 424 -6.73 -3.73 -0.65
CA ILE A 424 -6.94 -2.51 0.15
C ILE A 424 -6.00 -2.46 1.35
N GLY A 425 -5.69 -3.62 1.94
CA GLY A 425 -4.70 -3.77 3.01
C GLY A 425 -3.25 -3.45 2.60
N ILE A 426 -2.97 -3.12 1.34
CA ILE A 426 -1.70 -2.48 0.93
C ILE A 426 -1.67 -1.01 1.35
N THR A 427 -2.82 -0.33 1.35
CA THR A 427 -2.93 1.13 1.56
C THR A 427 -3.66 1.50 2.84
N HIS A 428 -4.49 0.62 3.42
CA HIS A 428 -5.31 0.84 4.60
C HIS A 428 -5.00 -0.20 5.70
N PHE A 429 -4.72 0.26 6.92
CA PHE A 429 -4.43 -0.57 8.09
C PHE A 429 -5.39 -0.20 9.23
N PRO A 430 -6.47 -0.98 9.45
CA PRO A 430 -7.48 -0.68 10.47
C PRO A 430 -6.91 -0.83 11.89
N LYS A 431 -7.49 -0.06 12.82
CA LYS A 431 -7.14 -0.07 14.26
C LYS A 431 -7.52 -1.37 14.96
N ASP A 432 -8.66 -1.96 14.59
CA ASP A 432 -9.02 -3.33 14.99
C ASP A 432 -8.61 -4.30 13.87
N PRO A 433 -7.74 -5.30 14.13
CA PRO A 433 -7.32 -6.28 13.14
C PRO A 433 -8.48 -7.08 12.49
N ALA A 434 -9.64 -7.21 13.12
CA ALA A 434 -10.80 -7.87 12.52
C ALA A 434 -11.25 -7.17 11.21
N TRP A 435 -11.20 -5.84 11.18
CA TRP A 435 -11.52 -5.05 9.99
C TRP A 435 -10.51 -5.21 8.84
N GLN A 436 -9.43 -5.98 9.00
CA GLN A 436 -8.61 -6.40 7.86
C GLN A 436 -9.34 -7.40 6.96
N LEU A 437 -10.38 -8.09 7.44
CA LEU A 437 -11.16 -9.12 6.73
C LEU A 437 -10.36 -10.32 6.21
N ARG A 438 -9.09 -10.46 6.61
CA ARG A 438 -8.18 -11.57 6.24
C ARG A 438 -8.24 -12.69 7.28
N ALA A 439 -8.15 -13.95 6.83
CA ALA A 439 -8.05 -15.11 7.73
C ALA A 439 -6.79 -15.06 8.62
N ASN A 440 -5.71 -14.47 8.11
CA ASN A 440 -4.51 -14.12 8.86
C ASN A 440 -4.29 -12.60 8.77
N PRO A 441 -4.71 -11.82 9.77
CA PRO A 441 -4.41 -10.39 9.84
C PRO A 441 -2.91 -10.14 9.96
N ILE A 442 -2.41 -9.13 9.25
CA ILE A 442 -1.01 -8.72 9.27
C ILE A 442 -0.75 -7.70 10.39
N ASN A 443 0.48 -7.64 10.90
CA ASN A 443 0.91 -6.61 11.87
C ASN A 443 1.32 -5.30 11.17
N GLN A 444 1.54 -4.23 11.96
CA GLN A 444 1.94 -2.93 11.41
C GLN A 444 3.24 -3.03 10.61
N GLY A 445 4.22 -3.82 11.09
CA GLY A 445 5.51 -3.96 10.41
C GLY A 445 5.41 -4.64 9.04
N GLU A 446 4.53 -5.64 8.91
CA GLU A 446 4.19 -6.27 7.62
C GLU A 446 3.49 -5.30 6.69
N PHE A 447 2.50 -4.55 7.20
CA PHE A 447 1.83 -3.49 6.43
C PHE A 447 2.83 -2.48 5.86
N LEU A 448 3.81 -2.06 6.66
CA LEU A 448 4.89 -1.16 6.24
C LEU A 448 5.79 -1.76 5.15
N ARG A 449 6.11 -3.07 5.23
CA ARG A 449 6.97 -3.76 4.26
C ARG A 449 6.33 -3.93 2.88
N GLN A 450 5.02 -4.17 2.79
CA GLN A 450 4.32 -4.43 1.52
C GLN A 450 4.67 -3.37 0.45
N PRO A 451 4.97 -3.76 -0.81
CA PRO A 451 5.23 -2.82 -1.90
C PRO A 451 4.01 -1.93 -2.19
N MET A 452 4.25 -0.68 -2.59
CA MET A 452 3.18 0.34 -2.65
C MET A 452 2.49 0.36 -4.02
N MET A 453 1.56 -0.56 -4.22
CA MET A 453 0.65 -0.57 -5.37
C MET A 453 -0.74 -0.07 -4.97
N ARG A 454 -1.36 0.77 -5.82
CA ARG A 454 -2.76 1.18 -5.70
C ARG A 454 -3.69 0.08 -6.23
N PRO A 455 -4.96 0.03 -5.83
CA PRO A 455 -5.92 -0.96 -6.33
C PRO A 455 -6.07 -0.95 -7.85
N LYS A 456 -5.90 0.22 -8.51
CA LYS A 456 -5.85 0.35 -9.97
C LYS A 456 -4.90 -0.63 -10.66
N PHE A 457 -3.75 -0.94 -10.05
CA PHE A 457 -2.78 -1.93 -10.56
C PHE A 457 -3.44 -3.31 -10.77
N PHE A 458 -4.17 -3.77 -9.76
CA PHE A 458 -4.85 -5.06 -9.75
C PHE A 458 -6.16 -5.02 -10.57
N ALA A 459 -6.82 -3.86 -10.62
CA ALA A 459 -7.97 -3.62 -11.52
C ALA A 459 -7.59 -3.75 -13.00
N ASP A 460 -6.41 -3.26 -13.38
CA ASP A 460 -5.80 -3.45 -14.71
C ASP A 460 -5.33 -4.90 -14.96
N GLY A 461 -5.52 -5.81 -14.02
CA GLY A 461 -5.15 -7.22 -14.13
C GLY A 461 -3.64 -7.49 -13.99
N LEU A 462 -2.88 -6.55 -13.43
CA LEU A 462 -1.46 -6.72 -13.18
C LEU A 462 -1.22 -7.45 -11.84
N SER A 463 -0.07 -8.12 -11.71
CA SER A 463 0.37 -8.73 -10.45
C SER A 463 1.88 -8.55 -10.30
N LEU A 464 2.37 -8.14 -9.13
CA LEU A 464 3.77 -7.77 -8.93
C LEU A 464 4.56 -8.98 -8.43
N ILE A 465 5.54 -9.44 -9.22
CA ILE A 465 6.38 -10.60 -8.89
C ILE A 465 7.61 -10.15 -8.09
N SER A 466 8.25 -9.05 -8.51
CA SER A 466 9.37 -8.44 -7.79
C SER A 466 9.45 -6.93 -8.04
N PRO A 467 9.86 -6.11 -7.05
CA PRO A 467 10.21 -6.48 -5.67
C PRO A 467 8.99 -6.73 -4.77
N GLN A 468 9.15 -7.61 -3.79
CA GLN A 468 8.14 -7.90 -2.75
C GLN A 468 8.22 -6.94 -1.54
N ARG A 469 8.85 -5.77 -1.69
CA ARG A 469 9.01 -4.74 -0.65
C ARG A 469 8.86 -3.33 -1.19
N SER A 470 8.48 -2.40 -0.32
CA SER A 470 8.38 -0.96 -0.63
C SER A 470 9.73 -0.28 -0.90
N GLN A 471 10.81 -0.76 -0.26
CA GLN A 471 12.19 -0.29 -0.42
C GLN A 471 13.12 -1.47 -0.72
N VAL A 472 14.00 -1.33 -1.73
CA VAL A 472 15.00 -2.35 -2.14
C VAL A 472 16.32 -1.69 -2.51
N ASP A 473 17.44 -2.39 -2.32
CA ASP A 473 18.78 -1.93 -2.74
C ASP A 473 19.18 -2.55 -4.08
N THR A 474 19.97 -1.83 -4.89
CA THR A 474 20.50 -2.31 -6.17
C THR A 474 21.90 -1.73 -6.45
N ASN A 475 22.76 -2.53 -7.08
CA ASN A 475 24.08 -2.08 -7.54
C ASN A 475 24.05 -1.57 -9.00
N SER A 476 22.91 -1.70 -9.70
CA SER A 476 22.79 -1.45 -11.14
C SER A 476 21.51 -0.68 -11.47
N ASP A 477 20.55 -1.30 -12.15
CA ASP A 477 19.26 -0.70 -12.50
C ASP A 477 18.22 -1.04 -11.43
N ALA A 478 17.13 -0.27 -11.40
CA ALA A 478 15.91 -0.69 -10.71
C ALA A 478 15.12 -1.62 -11.64
N VAL A 479 15.07 -2.91 -11.30
CA VAL A 479 14.32 -3.93 -12.07
C VAL A 479 13.02 -4.27 -11.35
N ILE A 480 11.91 -4.21 -12.09
CA ILE A 480 10.57 -4.58 -11.62
C ILE A 480 10.05 -5.70 -12.53
N SER A 481 9.59 -6.81 -11.96
CA SER A 481 9.02 -7.93 -12.69
C SER A 481 7.55 -8.11 -12.30
N LEU A 482 6.68 -8.33 -13.28
CA LEU A 482 5.23 -8.38 -13.10
C LEU A 482 4.56 -9.33 -14.11
N ALA A 483 3.37 -9.80 -13.76
CA ALA A 483 2.47 -10.46 -14.70
C ALA A 483 1.58 -9.41 -15.37
N ASN A 484 1.50 -9.44 -16.71
CA ASN A 484 0.65 -8.56 -17.52
C ASN A 484 -0.25 -9.37 -18.48
N PRO A 485 -1.15 -10.23 -17.96
CA PRO A 485 -1.99 -11.09 -18.79
C PRO A 485 -2.94 -10.32 -19.72
N GLN A 486 -3.33 -9.09 -19.33
CA GLN A 486 -4.19 -8.22 -20.14
C GLN A 486 -3.43 -7.39 -21.19
N LYS A 487 -2.09 -7.47 -21.24
CA LYS A 487 -1.22 -6.63 -22.11
C LYS A 487 -1.53 -5.13 -22.00
N ARG A 488 -1.77 -4.63 -20.79
CA ARG A 488 -1.88 -3.18 -20.54
C ARG A 488 -0.54 -2.53 -20.88
N TRP A 489 -0.55 -1.31 -21.40
CA TRP A 489 0.67 -0.54 -21.60
C TRP A 489 1.13 0.02 -20.26
N ILE A 490 2.41 -0.15 -19.94
CA ILE A 490 3.00 0.26 -18.68
C ILE A 490 4.13 1.25 -18.98
N LEU A 491 4.02 2.43 -18.39
CA LEU A 491 5.07 3.43 -18.35
C LEU A 491 5.67 3.46 -16.95
N ALA A 492 6.99 3.51 -16.86
CA ALA A 492 7.70 3.74 -15.61
C ALA A 492 8.55 5.01 -15.70
N SER A 493 8.60 5.79 -14.62
CA SER A 493 9.50 6.93 -14.48
C SER A 493 10.19 6.90 -13.12
N TYR A 494 11.47 7.26 -13.08
CA TYR A 494 12.22 7.41 -11.84
C TYR A 494 12.40 8.89 -11.49
N ARG A 495 12.63 9.18 -10.21
CA ARG A 495 13.16 10.47 -9.75
C ARG A 495 14.10 10.26 -8.56
N PRO A 496 15.22 10.99 -8.43
CA PRO A 496 15.96 11.08 -7.18
C PRO A 496 15.06 11.54 -6.04
N LYS A 497 15.14 10.90 -4.87
CA LYS A 497 14.32 11.20 -3.70
C LYS A 497 14.59 12.63 -3.21
N GLY A 498 13.53 13.43 -3.09
CA GLY A 498 13.61 14.87 -2.79
C GLY A 498 13.74 15.80 -4.00
N SER A 499 13.90 15.28 -5.22
CA SER A 499 13.90 16.10 -6.44
C SER A 499 12.50 16.27 -7.06
N SER A 500 12.31 17.37 -7.80
CA SER A 500 11.06 17.67 -8.52
C SER A 500 11.00 17.08 -9.93
N GLY A 501 12.15 16.88 -10.58
CA GLY A 501 12.23 16.29 -11.92
C GLY A 501 12.06 14.77 -11.91
N SER A 502 11.38 14.23 -12.92
CA SER A 502 11.30 12.78 -13.16
C SER A 502 11.73 12.47 -14.61
N GLN A 503 12.32 11.30 -14.81
CA GLN A 503 12.80 10.80 -16.10
C GLN A 503 12.16 9.46 -16.39
N ASN A 504 11.69 9.25 -17.62
CA ASN A 504 11.10 7.96 -18.01
C ASN A 504 12.19 6.89 -18.08
N CYS A 505 11.89 5.68 -17.60
CA CYS A 505 12.78 4.54 -17.68
C CYS A 505 13.00 4.05 -19.12
N GLY A 506 12.02 4.31 -19.99
CA GLY A 506 12.03 3.95 -21.41
C GLY A 506 10.76 4.45 -22.10
N GLN A 507 10.42 3.83 -23.23
CA GLN A 507 9.08 3.96 -23.81
C GLN A 507 8.06 3.09 -23.03
N PRO A 508 6.75 3.30 -23.17
CA PRO A 508 5.75 2.37 -22.65
C PRO A 508 5.93 0.97 -23.24
N ILE A 509 5.79 -0.07 -22.42
CA ILE A 509 5.94 -1.49 -22.80
C ILE A 509 4.72 -2.32 -22.37
N GLN A 510 4.58 -3.52 -22.93
CA GLN A 510 3.59 -4.52 -22.48
C GLN A 510 4.24 -5.71 -21.77
N ASP A 511 5.58 -5.72 -21.66
CA ASP A 511 6.37 -6.85 -21.19
C ASP A 511 6.28 -7.09 -19.68
N SER A 512 6.74 -8.27 -19.24
CA SER A 512 6.74 -8.71 -17.85
C SER A 512 7.88 -8.14 -17.00
N GLN A 513 8.77 -7.33 -17.58
CA GLN A 513 9.93 -6.75 -16.87
C GLN A 513 10.20 -5.32 -17.34
N ILE A 514 10.45 -4.45 -16.36
CA ILE A 514 10.82 -3.05 -16.52
C ILE A 514 12.22 -2.87 -15.94
N SER A 515 13.14 -2.24 -16.68
CA SER A 515 14.41 -1.74 -16.14
C SER A 515 14.40 -0.22 -16.14
N CYS A 516 14.91 0.38 -15.07
CA CYS A 516 15.07 1.83 -14.92
C CYS A 516 16.55 2.15 -14.68
N PRO A 517 17.24 2.82 -15.63
CA PRO A 517 18.66 3.12 -15.54
C PRO A 517 18.92 4.25 -14.53
N LEU A 518 19.18 3.88 -13.27
CA LEU A 518 19.44 4.85 -12.20
C LEU A 518 20.85 5.47 -12.38
N PRO A 519 20.98 6.78 -12.65
CA PRO A 519 22.23 7.35 -13.17
C PRO A 519 23.40 7.43 -12.18
N SER A 520 23.13 7.54 -10.87
CA SER A 520 24.15 7.58 -9.81
C SER A 520 23.69 6.83 -8.56
N SER A 521 24.59 6.59 -7.62
CA SER A 521 24.23 6.20 -6.25
C SER A 521 23.28 7.24 -5.61
N GLY A 522 22.40 6.79 -4.73
CA GLY A 522 21.32 7.57 -4.10
C GLY A 522 19.98 6.83 -4.08
N SER A 523 18.98 7.39 -3.39
CA SER A 523 17.62 6.84 -3.36
C SER A 523 16.76 7.40 -4.49
N TYR A 524 15.97 6.53 -5.12
CA TYR A 524 15.08 6.86 -6.22
C TYR A 524 13.66 6.37 -5.96
N GLU A 525 12.67 7.18 -6.31
CA GLU A 525 11.29 6.72 -6.42
C GLU A 525 11.01 6.34 -7.88
N VAL A 526 10.73 5.06 -8.13
CA VAL A 526 10.22 4.56 -9.42
C VAL A 526 8.70 4.53 -9.33
N SER A 527 8.02 5.33 -10.14
CA SER A 527 6.57 5.39 -10.25
C SER A 527 6.10 4.62 -11.48
N LEU A 528 5.04 3.83 -11.31
CA LEU A 528 4.41 3.01 -12.36
C LEU A 528 3.07 3.61 -12.76
N PHE A 529 2.81 3.60 -14.08
CA PHE A 529 1.57 4.07 -14.67
C PHE A 529 1.04 3.10 -15.73
N SER A 530 -0.28 2.90 -15.81
CA SER A 530 -0.94 1.96 -16.73
C SER A 530 -1.85 2.66 -17.75
N SER A 531 -2.01 2.06 -18.93
CA SER A 531 -3.03 2.45 -19.91
C SER A 531 -3.51 1.26 -20.76
N THR A 532 -4.64 1.42 -21.43
CA THR A 532 -5.09 0.57 -22.54
C THR A 532 -4.39 0.92 -23.85
N GLU A 533 -3.82 2.13 -23.95
CA GLU A 533 -3.25 2.69 -25.18
C GLU A 533 -1.74 2.91 -25.05
N ASN A 534 -1.00 2.85 -26.17
CA ASN A 534 0.46 3.03 -26.18
C ASN A 534 0.91 4.50 -26.05
N ARG A 535 -0.05 5.44 -26.11
CA ARG A 535 0.11 6.89 -26.08
C ARG A 535 -1.12 7.49 -25.41
N GLY A 536 -1.07 8.77 -25.05
CA GLY A 536 -2.16 9.45 -24.35
C GLY A 536 -2.04 9.31 -22.83
N ASN A 537 -3.15 9.13 -22.13
CA ASN A 537 -3.20 9.18 -20.67
C ASN A 537 -2.80 7.84 -20.03
N PHE A 538 -1.90 7.91 -19.06
CA PHE A 538 -1.52 6.78 -18.20
C PHE A 538 -1.92 7.07 -16.75
N ASN A 539 -2.54 6.11 -16.08
CA ASN A 539 -3.01 6.22 -14.69
C ASN A 539 -1.91 5.79 -13.73
N TYR A 540 -1.62 6.57 -12.68
CA TYR A 540 -0.69 6.17 -11.62
C TYR A 540 -1.21 4.94 -10.87
N VAL A 541 -0.46 3.83 -10.93
CA VAL A 541 -0.82 2.53 -10.33
C VAL A 541 0.05 2.13 -9.14
N GLY A 542 1.21 2.76 -8.94
CA GLY A 542 2.04 2.48 -7.77
C GLY A 542 3.43 3.10 -7.80
N LYS A 543 4.19 2.88 -6.73
CA LYS A 543 5.54 3.43 -6.54
C LYS A 543 6.40 2.47 -5.73
N LEU A 544 7.68 2.41 -6.07
CA LEU A 544 8.70 1.64 -5.36
C LEU A 544 9.90 2.54 -5.11
N GLU A 545 10.60 2.34 -3.99
CA GLU A 545 11.86 3.03 -3.71
C GLU A 545 13.05 2.08 -3.93
N PHE A 546 14.00 2.54 -4.73
CA PHE A 546 15.24 1.83 -5.01
C PHE A 546 16.43 2.66 -4.52
N ASN A 547 17.24 2.08 -3.64
CA ASN A 547 18.50 2.64 -3.22
C ASN A 547 19.61 2.11 -4.12
N LYS A 548 20.22 2.97 -4.92
CA LYS A 548 21.46 2.63 -5.61
C LYS A 548 22.65 2.90 -4.70
N THR A 549 23.50 1.89 -4.49
CA THR A 549 24.76 2.00 -3.75
C THR A 549 25.93 2.06 -4.72
#